data_AF-V8CEL7-F1
#
_entry.id   AF-V8CEL7-F1
#
_cell.length_a   1.000
_cell.length_b   1.000
_cell.length_c   1.000
_cell.angle_alpha   90.00
_cell.angle_beta   90.00
_cell.angle_gamma   90.00
#
_symmetry.space_group_name_H-M   'P 1'
#
loop_
_entity.id
_entity.type
_entity.pdbx_description
1 polymer ?
#
loop_
_entity_poly.entity_id
_entity_poly.type
_entity_poly.pdbx_seq_one_letter_code
_entity_poly.pdbx_strand_id
1 'polypeptide(L)' 'MSKKDEIKARISIFQAIIILLITTLFAIFGYTAIHYKEYDLMLVVCTVLACVFLVVMICICVKYFLKYVKKLRRLK' A
#
# COMPACT_ATOMS: atom_id res chain seq x y z
N MET A 1 -17.62 -17.34 -15.89
CA MET A 1 -16.92 -17.52 -14.59
C MET A 1 -17.91 -17.26 -13.46
N SER A 2 -17.82 -18.01 -12.36
CA SER A 2 -18.71 -17.79 -11.22
C SER A 2 -18.38 -16.44 -10.57
N LYS A 3 -19.38 -15.69 -10.11
CA LYS A 3 -19.20 -14.38 -9.44
C LYS A 3 -18.22 -14.43 -8.26
N LYS A 4 -18.00 -15.61 -7.69
CA LYS A 4 -17.01 -15.86 -6.62
C LYS A 4 -15.56 -15.80 -7.11
N ASP A 5 -15.27 -16.29 -8.33
CA ASP A 5 -13.91 -16.31 -8.89
C ASP A 5 -13.43 -14.91 -9.25
N GLU A 6 -14.30 -14.05 -9.82
CA GLU A 6 -13.97 -12.65 -10.11
C GLU A 6 -13.60 -11.87 -8.85
N ILE A 7 -14.35 -12.05 -7.76
CA ILE A 7 -14.09 -11.30 -6.53
C ILE A 7 -12.81 -11.83 -5.85
N LYS A 8 -12.53 -13.13 -5.92
CA LYS A 8 -11.28 -13.71 -5.41
C LYS A 8 -10.07 -13.19 -6.19
N ALA A 9 -10.16 -13.08 -7.52
CA ALA A 9 -9.12 -12.49 -8.35
C ALA A 9 -8.87 -11.01 -7.99
N ARG A 10 -9.92 -10.20 -7.80
CA ARG A 10 -9.78 -8.80 -7.37
C ARG A 10 -9.12 -8.69 -6.00
N ILE A 11 -9.46 -9.55 -5.05
CA ILE A 11 -8.83 -9.63 -3.72
C ILE A 11 -7.33 -9.90 -3.86
N SER A 12 -6.93 -10.90 -4.65
CA SER A 12 -5.50 -11.18 -4.87
C SER A 12 -4.74 -10.01 -5.50
N ILE A 13 -5.36 -9.26 -6.42
CA ILE A 13 -4.77 -8.04 -6.99
C ILE A 13 -4.59 -6.96 -5.93
N PHE A 14 -5.61 -6.68 -5.11
CA PHE A 14 -5.51 -5.70 -4.01
C PHE A 14 -4.44 -6.10 -2.99
N GLN A 15 -4.32 -7.39 -2.68
CA GLN A 15 -3.27 -7.90 -1.79
C GLN A 15 -1.88 -7.66 -2.39
N ALA A 16 -1.68 -7.95 -3.69
CA ALA A 16 -0.43 -7.67 -4.37
C ALA A 16 -0.08 -6.17 -4.37
N ILE A 17 -1.07 -5.29 -4.59
CA ILE A 17 -0.87 -3.83 -4.54
C ILE A 17 -0.45 -3.39 -3.14
N ILE A 18 -1.07 -3.91 -2.07
CA ILE A 18 -0.69 -3.59 -0.69
C ILE A 18 0.76 -4.03 -0.41
N ILE A 19 1.15 -5.22 -0.85
CA ILE A 19 2.52 -5.72 -0.69
C ILE A 19 3.49 -4.81 -1.44
N LEU A 20 3.19 -4.43 -2.68
CA LEU A 20 4.03 -3.55 -3.49
C LEU A 20 4.23 -2.19 -2.79
N LEU A 21 3.16 -1.59 -2.28
CA LEU A 21 3.22 -0.32 -1.55
C LEU A 21 4.06 -0.41 -0.27
N ILE A 22 3.97 -1.52 0.47
CA ILE A 22 4.79 -1.77 1.67
C ILE A 22 6.26 -1.92 1.27
N THR A 23 6.56 -2.69 0.23
CA THR A 23 7.92 -2.88 -0.29
C THR A 23 8.54 -1.55 -0.71
N THR A 24 7.78 -0.69 -1.39
CA THR A 24 8.23 0.66 -1.75
C THR A 24 8.55 1.49 -0.51
N LEU A 25 7.75 1.39 0.55
CA LEU A 25 8.00 2.06 1.83
C LEU A 25 9.33 1.62 2.46
N PHE A 26 9.60 0.31 2.47
CA PHE A 26 10.88 -0.23 2.94
C PHE A 26 12.06 0.21 2.07
N ALA A 27 11.88 0.28 0.75
CA ALA A 27 12.92 0.76 -0.17
C ALA A 27 13.27 2.23 0.08
N ILE A 28 12.25 3.09 0.29
CA ILE A 28 12.45 4.50 0.63
C ILE A 28 13.22 4.62 1.95
N PHE A 29 12.78 3.91 2.99
CA PHE A 29 13.49 3.92 4.27
C PHE A 29 14.93 3.41 4.16
N GLY A 30 15.17 2.34 3.38
CA GLY A 30 16.51 1.82 3.14
C GLY A 30 17.41 2.85 2.43
N TYR A 31 16.90 3.50 1.38
CA TYR A 31 17.64 4.54 0.66
C TYR A 31 17.96 5.74 1.56
N THR A 32 16.98 6.19 2.36
CA THR A 32 17.17 7.29 3.32
C THR A 32 18.16 6.92 4.41
N ALA A 33 18.15 5.68 4.92
CA ALA A 33 19.09 5.23 5.94
C ALA A 33 20.53 5.11 5.43
N ILE A 34 20.74 4.81 4.15
CA ILE A 34 22.08 4.71 3.54
C ILE A 34 22.64 6.11 3.26
N HIS A 35 21.82 7.02 2.71
CA HIS A 35 22.27 8.34 2.28
C HIS A 35 22.05 9.46 3.31
N TYR A 36 21.65 9.16 4.55
CA TYR A 36 21.24 10.15 5.57
C TYR A 36 22.23 11.31 5.81
N LYS A 37 23.53 11.12 5.53
CA LYS A 37 24.56 12.17 5.66
C LYS A 37 24.53 13.23 4.56
N GLU A 38 23.96 12.90 3.41
CA GLU A 38 23.79 13.81 2.26
C GLU A 38 22.38 14.42 2.22
N TYR A 39 21.53 14.11 3.21
CA TYR A 39 20.17 14.62 3.25
C TYR A 39 20.14 16.08 3.67
N ASP A 40 19.78 16.94 2.73
CA ASP A 40 19.35 18.31 2.99
C ASP A 40 18.00 18.31 3.73
N LEU A 41 17.74 19.34 4.54
CA LEU A 41 16.50 19.54 5.31
C LEU A 41 15.26 19.46 4.41
N MET A 42 15.37 19.98 3.18
CA MET A 42 14.31 19.95 2.18
C MET A 42 14.02 18.52 1.70
N LEU A 43 15.04 17.69 1.55
CA LEU A 43 14.93 16.29 1.12
C LEU A 43 14.26 15.44 2.21
N VAL A 44 14.61 15.69 3.48
CA VAL A 44 13.96 15.03 4.62
C VAL A 44 12.46 15.35 4.65
N VAL A 45 12.08 16.62 4.53
CA VAL A 45 10.66 17.02 4.53
C VAL A 45 9.91 16.37 3.36
N CYS A 46 10.46 16.38 2.15
CA CYS A 46 9.86 15.70 1.00
C CYS A 46 9.68 14.19 1.24
N THR A 47 10.66 13.54 1.86
CA THR A 47 10.61 12.09 2.12
C THR A 47 9.55 11.74 3.17
N VAL A 48 9.46 12.53 4.24
CA VAL A 48 8.41 12.37 5.26
C VAL A 48 7.03 12.58 4.64
N LEU A 49 6.86 13.60 3.80
CA LEU A 49 5.58 13.87 3.12
C LEU A 49 5.19 12.73 2.18
N ALA A 50 6.16 12.18 1.42
CA ALA A 50 5.96 11.01 0.56
C ALA A 50 5.58 9.76 1.37
N CYS A 51 6.23 9.51 2.50
CA CYS A 51 5.88 8.42 3.42
C CYS A 51 4.46 8.57 3.97
N VAL A 52 4.07 9.77 4.44
CA VAL A 52 2.70 10.02 4.93
C VAL A 52 1.68 9.77 3.82
N PHE A 53 1.93 10.28 2.61
CA PHE A 53 1.04 10.04 1.46
C PHE A 53 0.91 8.55 1.12
N LEU A 54 2.02 7.81 1.13
CA LEU A 54 2.05 6.35 0.92
C LEU A 54 1.23 5.61 1.98
N VAL A 55 1.38 5.95 3.25
CA VAL A 55 0.62 5.35 4.35
C VAL A 55 -0.89 5.61 4.19
N VAL A 56 -1.28 6.83 3.82
CA VAL A 56 -2.69 7.17 3.56
C VAL A 56 -3.24 6.33 2.41
N MET A 57 -2.50 6.20 1.30
CA MET A 57 -2.88 5.35 0.17
C MET A 57 -3.04 3.88 0.56
N ILE A 58 -2.13 3.33 1.37
CA ILE A 58 -2.23 1.97 1.89
C ILE A 58 -3.49 1.82 2.75
N CYS A 59 -3.76 2.75 3.67
CA CYS A 59 -4.95 2.71 4.50
C CYS A 59 -6.25 2.73 3.67
N ILE A 60 -6.31 3.53 2.60
CA ILE A 60 -7.45 3.57 1.69
C ILE A 60 -7.59 2.22 0.96
N CYS A 61 -6.49 1.69 0.39
CA CYS A 61 -6.49 0.38 -0.27
C CYS A 61 -6.98 -0.74 0.66
N VAL A 62 -6.49 -0.79 1.90
CA VAL A 62 -6.91 -1.79 2.90
C VAL A 62 -8.39 -1.65 3.24
N LYS A 63 -8.90 -0.42 3.42
CA LYS A 63 -10.34 -0.19 3.66
C LYS A 63 -11.19 -0.69 2.49
N TYR A 64 -10.77 -0.42 1.25
CA TYR A 64 -11.46 -0.93 0.07
C TYR A 64 -11.41 -2.45 0.01
N PHE A 65 -10.24 -3.04 0.21
CA PHE A 65 -10.04 -4.48 0.24
C PHE A 65 -10.98 -5.15 1.26
N LEU A 66 -11.01 -4.67 2.50
CA LEU A 66 -11.90 -5.18 3.55
C LEU A 66 -13.38 -5.03 3.18
N LYS A 67 -13.76 -3.93 2.52
CA LYS A 67 -15.13 -3.72 2.02
C LYS A 67 -15.49 -4.77 0.95
N TYR A 68 -14.59 -5.09 0.03
CA TYR A 68 -14.77 -6.13 -0.99
C TYR A 68 -14.84 -7.53 -0.36
N VAL A 69 -13.96 -7.85 0.60
CA VAL A 69 -13.98 -9.12 1.34
C VAL A 69 -15.29 -9.28 2.12
N LYS A 70 -15.78 -8.22 2.79
CA LYS A 70 -17.06 -8.24 3.51
C LYS A 70 -18.26 -8.42 2.56
N LYS A 71 -18.17 -7.89 1.33
CA LYS A 71 -19.19 -8.08 0.29
C LYS A 71 -19.21 -9.54 -0.19
N LEU A 72 -18.04 -10.15 -0.39
CA LEU A 72 -17.91 -11.58 -0.73
C LEU A 72 -18.52 -12.46 0.37
N ARG A 73 -18.25 -12.16 1.64
CA ARG A 73 -18.76 -12.93 2.78
C ARG A 73 -20.29 -12.91 2.89
N ARG A 74 -20.95 -11.81 2.50
CA ARG A 74 -22.42 -11.68 2.49
C ARG A 74 -23.11 -12.32 1.28
N LEU A 75 -22.34 -12.70 0.25
CA LEU A 75 -22.81 -13.45 -0.92
C LEU A 75 -22.67 -14.98 -0.74
N LYS A 76 -22.23 -15.41 0.45
CA LYS A 76 -22.16 -16.82 0.85
C LYS A 76 -23.46 -17.19 1.53
#